data_AF-A0A9D6HU42-F1
#
_entry.id   AF-A0A9D6HU42-F1
#
_cell.length_a   1.000
_cell.length_b   1.000
_cell.length_c   1.000
_cell.angle_alpha   90.00
_cell.angle_beta   90.00
_cell.angle_gamma   90.00
#
_symmetry.space_group_name_H-M   'P 1'
#
loop_
_entity.id
_entity.type
_entity.pdbx_description
1 polymer ?
#
loop_
_entity_poly.entity_id
_entity_poly.type
_entity_poly.pdbx_seq_one_letter_code
_entity_poly.pdbx_strand_id
1 'polypeptide(L)'
;MSKNFAKGIVWDLSDLYRSVDDPAIEADLGKAEGLAAEFEKKYRPCFEENHAAPLPLAQILRDYKEIITRLTKPGVFAHLSFAAKTDDPVLGAFLQKTQHRITAVSCRLFFFEVAWNRLDEKSVRSLLADPGVSGDRHYHEKLRVSAPHTLAEGEEKIMAMKSLTSAQAFSRLFDETINQHGPGRSPPVA
;
A
#
# COMPACT_ATOMS: atom_id res chain seq x y z
N MET A 1 17.36 -26.56 -30.65
CA MET A 1 16.76 -26.39 -29.31
C MET A 1 17.41 -25.18 -28.65
N SER A 2 16.66 -24.10 -28.42
CA SER A 2 17.19 -22.93 -27.71
C SER A 2 17.40 -23.27 -26.24
N LYS A 3 18.64 -23.18 -25.74
CA LYS A 3 18.94 -23.35 -24.31
C LYS A 3 18.35 -22.15 -23.57
N ASN A 4 17.31 -22.38 -22.75
CA ASN A 4 16.83 -21.35 -21.84
C ASN A 4 17.76 -21.28 -20.62
N PHE A 5 18.73 -20.35 -20.67
CA PHE A 5 19.70 -20.12 -19.60
C PHE A 5 19.08 -19.60 -18.29
N ALA A 6 17.83 -19.14 -18.32
CA ALA A 6 17.11 -18.65 -17.15
C ALA A 6 16.31 -19.73 -16.41
N LYS A 7 16.31 -20.98 -16.89
CA LYS A 7 15.52 -22.06 -16.26
C LYS A 7 16.03 -22.34 -14.84
N GLY A 8 15.20 -22.03 -13.84
CA GLY A 8 15.50 -22.24 -12.41
C GLY A 8 16.20 -21.06 -11.73
N ILE A 9 16.49 -19.97 -12.44
CA ILE A 9 16.94 -18.72 -11.82
C ILE A 9 15.70 -17.99 -11.31
N VAL A 10 15.63 -17.80 -9.99
CA VAL A 10 14.57 -17.06 -9.31
C VAL A 10 15.19 -15.93 -8.50
N TRP A 11 14.39 -14.89 -8.26
CA TRP A 11 14.80 -13.79 -7.39
C TRP A 11 14.89 -14.30 -5.95
N ASP A 12 15.97 -13.95 -5.26
CA ASP A 12 16.06 -14.17 -3.83
C ASP A 12 15.34 -13.03 -3.10
N LEU A 13 14.24 -13.38 -2.41
CA LEU A 13 13.42 -12.44 -1.64
C LEU A 13 13.57 -12.64 -0.13
N SER A 14 14.54 -13.46 0.30
CA SER A 14 14.72 -13.83 1.71
C SER A 14 15.11 -12.65 2.61
N ASP A 15 15.67 -11.58 2.03
CA ASP A 15 15.91 -10.30 2.70
C ASP A 15 14.60 -9.62 3.17
N LEU A 16 13.48 -9.90 2.49
CA LEU A 16 12.15 -9.43 2.89
C LEU A 16 11.49 -10.41 3.85
N TYR A 17 11.21 -11.63 3.38
CA TYR A 17 10.58 -12.72 4.12
C TYR A 17 11.07 -14.06 3.58
N ARG A 18 11.10 -15.08 4.44
CA ARG A 18 11.63 -16.42 4.09
C ARG A 18 10.73 -17.17 3.11
N SER A 19 9.41 -16.96 3.19
CA SER A 19 8.41 -17.56 2.30
C SER A 19 7.08 -16.80 2.43
N VAL A 20 6.08 -17.19 1.64
CA VAL A 20 4.70 -16.67 1.74
C VAL A 20 4.00 -17.03 3.06
N ASP A 21 4.51 -18.03 3.76
CA ASP A 21 4.01 -18.49 5.06
C ASP A 21 4.85 -17.97 6.23
N ASP A 22 5.77 -17.04 5.99
CA ASP A 22 6.60 -16.46 7.04
C ASP A 22 5.70 -15.73 8.07
N PRO A 23 5.71 -16.14 9.35
CA PRO A 23 4.84 -15.55 10.37
C PRO A 23 5.12 -14.05 10.58
N ALA A 24 6.29 -13.54 10.18
CA ALA A 24 6.60 -12.13 10.22
C ALA A 24 5.66 -11.30 9.31
N ILE A 25 5.13 -11.88 8.22
CA ILE A 25 4.17 -11.21 7.33
C ILE A 25 2.89 -10.87 8.09
N GLU A 26 2.32 -11.87 8.77
CA GLU A 26 1.10 -11.68 9.56
C GLU A 26 1.33 -10.75 10.75
N ALA A 27 2.52 -10.81 11.35
CA ALA A 27 2.91 -9.89 12.42
C ALA A 27 2.98 -8.43 11.94
N ASP A 28 3.63 -8.16 10.81
CA ASP A 28 3.75 -6.80 10.25
C ASP A 28 2.37 -6.26 9.83
N LEU A 29 1.57 -7.05 9.12
CA LEU A 29 0.22 -6.65 8.70
C LEU A 29 -0.72 -6.45 9.89
N GLY A 30 -0.70 -7.37 10.87
CA GLY A 30 -1.48 -7.24 12.11
C GLY A 30 -1.07 -6.02 12.93
N LYS A 31 0.22 -5.71 12.99
CA LYS A 31 0.71 -4.50 13.65
C LYS A 31 0.25 -3.24 12.93
N ALA A 32 0.32 -3.20 11.59
CA ALA A 32 -0.15 -2.08 10.79
C ALA A 32 -1.65 -1.81 11.00
N GLU A 33 -2.48 -2.85 11.06
CA GLU A 33 -3.91 -2.71 11.34
C GLU A 33 -4.21 -2.14 12.73
N GLY A 34 -3.49 -2.62 13.75
CA GLY A 34 -3.60 -2.10 15.12
C GLY A 34 -3.19 -0.63 15.19
N LEU A 35 -2.03 -0.30 14.64
CA LEU A 35 -1.52 1.08 14.60
C LEU A 35 -2.46 2.01 13.83
N ALA A 36 -3.07 1.56 12.74
CA ALA A 36 -4.03 2.36 11.99
C ALA A 36 -5.34 2.60 12.77
N ALA A 37 -5.79 1.61 13.55
CA ALA A 37 -6.94 1.78 14.45
C ALA A 37 -6.65 2.86 15.50
N GLU A 38 -5.47 2.78 16.12
CA GLU A 38 -5.01 3.73 17.13
C GLU A 38 -4.82 5.12 16.53
N PHE A 39 -4.24 5.20 15.33
CA PHE A 39 -4.03 6.43 14.58
C PHE A 39 -5.35 7.14 14.29
N GLU A 40 -6.34 6.41 13.75
CA GLU A 40 -7.66 6.95 13.47
C GLU A 40 -8.32 7.48 14.75
N LYS A 41 -8.33 6.68 15.82
CA LYS A 41 -8.91 7.08 17.11
C LYS A 41 -8.21 8.30 17.72
N LYS A 42 -6.89 8.36 17.61
CA LYS A 42 -6.06 9.41 18.23
C LYS A 42 -6.14 10.73 17.48
N TYR A 43 -6.17 10.69 16.14
CA TYR A 43 -5.96 11.88 15.33
C TYR A 43 -7.18 12.35 14.55
N ARG A 44 -8.21 11.53 14.35
CA ARG A 44 -9.44 11.99 13.68
C ARG A 44 -10.03 13.25 14.35
N PRO A 45 -10.13 13.36 15.69
CA PRO A 45 -10.64 14.57 16.34
C PRO A 45 -9.80 15.83 16.10
N CYS A 46 -8.53 15.68 15.69
CA CYS A 46 -7.66 16.82 15.38
C CYS A 46 -8.04 17.53 14.07
N PHE A 47 -8.79 16.86 13.19
CA PHE A 47 -9.15 17.37 11.86
C PHE A 47 -10.64 17.75 11.74
N GLU A 48 -11.36 17.81 12.86
CA GLU A 48 -12.74 18.29 12.91
C GLU A 48 -12.79 19.83 12.88
N GLU A 49 -13.86 20.40 12.30
CA GLU A 49 -13.99 21.85 12.02
C GLU A 49 -13.79 22.78 13.24
N ASN A 50 -13.94 22.25 14.46
CA ASN A 50 -13.81 23.00 15.71
C ASN A 50 -12.48 22.76 16.46
N HIS A 51 -11.47 22.17 15.82
CA HIS A 51 -10.20 21.90 16.49
C HIS A 51 -9.41 23.20 16.76
N ALA A 52 -9.35 23.60 18.03
CA ALA A 52 -8.70 24.84 18.46
C ALA A 52 -7.21 24.69 18.80
N ALA A 53 -6.69 23.46 18.93
CA ALA A 53 -5.32 23.20 19.34
C ALA A 53 -4.35 23.11 18.14
N PRO A 54 -3.07 23.47 18.32
CA PRO A 54 -2.07 23.25 17.29
C PRO A 54 -1.92 21.75 17.00
N LEU A 55 -1.99 21.37 15.72
CA LEU A 55 -1.82 19.99 15.28
C LEU A 55 -0.44 19.46 15.68
N PRO A 56 -0.33 18.30 16.37
CA PRO A 56 0.96 17.67 16.66
C PRO A 56 1.51 16.97 15.42
N LEU A 57 1.66 17.72 14.31
CA LEU A 57 1.86 17.16 12.98
C LEU A 57 3.11 16.28 12.90
N ALA A 58 4.23 16.70 13.47
CA ALA A 58 5.43 15.87 13.45
C ALA A 58 5.20 14.47 14.03
N GLN A 59 4.36 14.33 15.06
CA GLN A 59 3.99 13.01 15.59
C GLN A 59 3.00 12.28 14.68
N ILE A 60 2.00 12.97 14.13
CA ILE A 60 1.05 12.41 13.16
C ILE A 60 1.82 11.79 11.97
N LEU A 61 2.77 12.54 11.40
CA LEU A 61 3.54 12.10 10.24
C LEU A 61 4.45 10.91 10.56
N ARG A 62 5.06 10.89 11.75
CA ARG A 62 5.84 9.73 12.23
C ARG A 62 4.97 8.48 12.39
N ASP A 63 3.82 8.61 13.04
CA ASP A 63 2.91 7.48 13.26
C ASP A 63 2.35 6.96 11.93
N TYR A 64 1.99 7.86 11.01
CA TYR A 64 1.55 7.52 9.66
C TYR A 64 2.65 6.78 8.88
N LYS A 65 3.89 7.28 8.91
CA LYS A 65 5.04 6.66 8.24
C LYS A 65 5.32 5.25 8.75
N GLU A 66 5.21 4.99 10.05
CA GLU A 66 5.38 3.65 10.60
C GLU A 66 4.35 2.69 10.02
N ILE A 67 3.08 3.10 9.93
CA ILE A 67 2.01 2.28 9.34
C ILE A 67 2.30 1.96 7.88
N ILE A 68 2.61 2.97 7.06
CA ILE A 68 2.91 2.78 5.63
C ILE A 68 4.13 1.89 5.42
N THR A 69 5.18 2.06 6.23
CA THR A 69 6.41 1.23 6.15
C THR A 69 6.09 -0.24 6.40
N ARG A 70 5.27 -0.52 7.42
CA ARG A 70 4.83 -1.88 7.79
C ARG A 70 3.93 -2.54 6.75
N LEU A 71 3.13 -1.75 6.01
CA LEU A 71 2.33 -2.26 4.90
C LEU A 71 3.15 -2.51 3.63
N THR A 72 4.11 -1.63 3.36
CA THR A 72 4.86 -1.63 2.11
C THR A 72 5.69 -2.90 1.97
N LYS A 73 6.34 -3.36 3.04
CA LYS A 73 7.21 -4.54 2.99
C LYS A 73 6.45 -5.83 2.59
N PRO A 74 5.33 -6.22 3.25
CA PRO A 74 4.49 -7.33 2.78
C PRO A 74 3.95 -7.13 1.36
N GLY A 75 3.50 -5.91 1.02
CA GLY A 75 2.94 -5.61 -0.29
C GLY A 75 3.93 -5.82 -1.43
N VAL A 76 5.16 -5.32 -1.26
CA VAL A 76 6.27 -5.51 -2.20
C VAL A 76 6.61 -6.99 -2.31
N PHE A 77 6.76 -7.69 -1.19
CA PHE A 77 7.05 -9.12 -1.20
C PHE A 77 5.98 -9.93 -1.94
N ALA A 78 4.70 -9.65 -1.70
CA ALA A 78 3.61 -10.32 -2.38
C ALA A 78 3.60 -10.05 -3.90
N HIS A 79 3.84 -8.81 -4.30
CA HIS A 79 3.90 -8.45 -5.72
C HIS A 79 5.10 -9.09 -6.42
N LEU A 80 6.28 -9.07 -5.81
CA LEU A 80 7.48 -9.69 -6.34
C LEU A 80 7.37 -11.21 -6.42
N SER A 81 6.80 -11.84 -5.38
CA SER A 81 6.56 -13.29 -5.36
C SER A 81 5.63 -13.69 -6.51
N PHE A 82 4.51 -12.98 -6.68
CA PHE A 82 3.59 -13.24 -7.79
C PHE A 82 4.24 -13.00 -9.16
N ALA A 83 4.98 -11.89 -9.33
CA ALA A 83 5.68 -11.58 -10.58
C ALA A 83 6.71 -12.65 -10.98
N ALA A 84 7.33 -13.31 -10.00
CA ALA A 84 8.27 -14.41 -10.27
C ALA A 84 7.58 -15.64 -10.88
N LYS A 85 6.29 -15.86 -10.58
CA LYS A 85 5.52 -17.00 -11.07
C LYS A 85 4.00 -16.71 -11.05
N THR A 86 3.54 -15.98 -12.06
CA THR A 86 2.16 -15.47 -12.13
C THR A 86 1.11 -16.54 -12.41
N ASP A 87 1.51 -17.74 -12.81
CA ASP A 87 0.61 -18.89 -13.02
C ASP A 87 0.41 -19.74 -11.75
N ASP A 88 1.01 -19.35 -10.63
CA ASP A 88 0.89 -20.03 -9.35
C ASP A 88 -0.34 -19.53 -8.55
N PRO A 89 -1.36 -20.37 -8.32
CA PRO A 89 -2.56 -19.96 -7.62
C PRO A 89 -2.30 -19.62 -6.14
N VAL A 90 -1.27 -20.19 -5.52
CA VAL A 90 -0.91 -19.88 -4.12
C VAL A 90 -0.38 -18.46 -4.03
N LEU A 91 0.47 -18.05 -4.98
CA LEU A 91 1.03 -16.69 -5.02
C LEU A 91 -0.04 -15.65 -5.40
N GLY A 92 -0.94 -16.00 -6.32
CA GLY A 92 -2.09 -15.15 -6.68
C GLY A 92 -3.05 -14.94 -5.50
N ALA A 93 -3.33 -15.98 -4.71
CA ALA A 93 -4.14 -15.89 -3.50
C ALA A 93 -3.43 -15.06 -2.40
N PHE A 94 -2.13 -15.26 -2.23
CA PHE A 94 -1.31 -14.48 -1.28
C PHE A 94 -1.30 -12.99 -1.62
N LEU A 95 -1.10 -12.63 -2.89
CA LEU A 95 -1.18 -11.25 -3.37
C LEU A 95 -2.53 -10.62 -3.05
N GLN A 96 -3.62 -11.32 -3.35
CA GLN A 96 -4.96 -10.82 -3.08
C GLN A 96 -5.22 -10.61 -1.59
N LYS A 97 -4.90 -11.60 -0.76
CA LYS A 97 -5.05 -11.49 0.70
C LYS A 97 -4.28 -10.29 1.24
N THR A 98 -3.05 -10.08 0.77
CA THR A 98 -2.21 -8.95 1.16
C THR A 98 -2.80 -7.61 0.72
N GLN A 99 -3.26 -7.50 -0.54
CA GLN A 99 -3.91 -6.29 -1.07
C GLN A 99 -5.17 -5.93 -0.29
N HIS A 100 -6.02 -6.91 0.03
CA HIS A 100 -7.22 -6.69 0.85
C HIS A 100 -6.89 -6.06 2.21
N ARG A 101 -5.84 -6.55 2.89
CA ARG A 101 -5.42 -6.00 4.19
C ARG A 101 -4.81 -4.61 4.05
N ILE A 102 -3.99 -4.37 3.03
CA ILE A 102 -3.46 -3.04 2.72
C ILE A 102 -4.61 -2.06 2.48
N THR A 103 -5.60 -2.40 1.64
CA THR A 103 -6.76 -1.55 1.38
C THR A 103 -7.57 -1.28 2.65
N ALA A 104 -7.79 -2.28 3.50
CA ALA A 104 -8.50 -2.09 4.78
C ALA A 104 -7.79 -1.08 5.68
N VAL A 105 -6.45 -1.13 5.74
CA VAL A 105 -5.66 -0.15 6.49
C VAL A 105 -5.70 1.22 5.82
N SER A 106 -5.48 1.33 4.51
CA SER A 106 -5.56 2.60 3.78
C SER A 106 -6.91 3.31 3.97
N CYS A 107 -8.02 2.56 3.94
CA CYS A 107 -9.34 3.10 4.24
C CYS A 107 -9.43 3.81 5.59
N ARG A 108 -8.71 3.33 6.62
CA ARG A 108 -8.66 3.99 7.94
C ARG A 108 -7.81 5.25 7.95
N LEU A 109 -6.89 5.39 7.00
CA LEU A 109 -5.96 6.52 6.95
C LEU A 109 -6.46 7.65 6.04
N PHE A 110 -7.42 7.39 5.14
CA PHE A 110 -7.87 8.39 4.17
C PHE A 110 -8.41 9.68 4.79
N PHE A 111 -8.98 9.67 6.00
CA PHE A 111 -9.40 10.92 6.65
C PHE A 111 -8.23 11.89 6.80
N PHE A 112 -7.04 11.38 7.13
CA PHE A 112 -5.85 12.18 7.31
C PHE A 112 -5.33 12.67 5.97
N GLU A 113 -5.25 11.81 4.95
CA GLU A 113 -4.78 12.19 3.62
C GLU A 113 -5.68 13.27 3.00
N VAL A 114 -7.00 13.11 3.12
CA VAL A 114 -7.99 14.09 2.68
C VAL A 114 -7.86 15.39 3.46
N ALA A 115 -7.74 15.33 4.79
CA ALA A 115 -7.57 16.53 5.61
C ALA A 115 -6.27 17.26 5.29
N TRP A 116 -5.16 16.54 5.14
CA TRP A 116 -3.85 17.07 4.76
C TRP A 116 -3.89 17.78 3.40
N ASN A 117 -4.54 17.16 2.41
CA ASN A 117 -4.66 17.74 1.07
C ASN A 117 -5.60 18.95 1.01
N ARG A 118 -6.48 19.15 2.00
CA ARG A 118 -7.34 20.33 2.12
C ARG A 118 -6.72 21.51 2.85
N LEU A 119 -5.59 21.32 3.54
CA LEU A 119 -4.89 22.43 4.19
C LEU A 119 -4.45 23.48 3.15
N ASP A 120 -4.49 24.76 3.53
CA ASP A 120 -3.96 25.81 2.66
C ASP A 120 -2.43 25.77 2.61
N GLU A 121 -1.87 26.30 1.52
CA GLU A 121 -0.42 26.24 1.26
C GLU A 121 0.42 26.95 2.34
N LYS A 122 -0.12 28.01 2.96
CA LYS A 122 0.59 28.74 4.02
C LYS A 122 0.67 27.89 5.29
N SER A 123 -0.42 27.23 5.66
CA SER A 123 -0.45 26.29 6.79
C SER A 123 0.52 25.13 6.57
N VAL A 124 0.48 24.49 5.40
CA VAL A 124 1.41 23.39 5.06
C VAL A 124 2.87 23.85 5.13
N ARG A 125 3.20 25.01 4.54
CA ARG A 125 4.57 25.53 4.58
C ARG A 125 5.04 25.82 6.00
N SER A 126 4.18 26.40 6.84
CA SER A 126 4.49 26.64 8.25
C SER A 126 4.75 25.33 8.99
N LEU A 127 3.94 24.32 8.72
CA LEU A 127 4.05 23.00 9.34
C LEU A 127 5.29 22.22 8.89
N LEU A 128 5.67 22.32 7.60
CA LEU A 128 6.88 21.70 7.05
C LEU A 128 8.16 22.43 7.43
N ALA A 129 8.07 23.64 8.01
CA ALA A 129 9.21 24.36 8.56
C ALA A 129 9.67 23.84 9.93
N ASP A 130 8.88 22.95 10.56
CA ASP A 130 9.25 22.30 11.81
C ASP A 130 10.49 21.39 11.60
N PRO A 131 11.59 21.58 12.36
CA PRO A 131 12.76 20.71 12.31
C PRO A 131 12.45 19.23 12.53
N GLY A 132 11.39 18.91 13.27
CA GLY A 132 10.93 17.55 13.50
C GLY A 132 10.36 16.84 12.27
N VAL A 133 10.13 17.56 11.16
CA VAL A 133 9.55 17.04 9.90
C VAL A 133 10.57 17.13 8.74
N SER A 134 11.74 17.74 8.94
CA SER A 134 12.69 18.03 7.86
C SER A 134 13.18 16.79 7.11
N GLY A 135 13.31 15.64 7.79
CA GLY A 135 13.75 14.38 7.19
C GLY A 135 12.74 13.77 6.21
N ASP A 136 11.44 14.06 6.38
CA ASP A 136 10.36 13.49 5.57
C ASP A 136 9.65 14.54 4.72
N ARG A 137 10.17 15.77 4.68
CA ARG A 137 9.56 16.90 3.96
C ARG A 137 9.20 16.57 2.51
N HIS A 138 10.10 15.93 1.77
CA HIS A 138 9.87 15.57 0.37
C HIS A 138 8.65 14.66 0.19
N TYR A 139 8.48 13.70 1.09
CA TYR A 139 7.34 12.78 1.06
C TYR A 139 6.02 13.53 1.27
N HIS A 140 5.98 14.48 2.21
CA HIS A 140 4.77 15.27 2.47
C HIS A 140 4.45 16.27 1.36
N GLU A 141 5.47 16.83 0.70
CA GLU A 141 5.29 17.61 -0.53
C GLU A 141 4.74 16.75 -1.67
N LYS A 142 5.17 15.48 -1.79
CA LYS A 142 4.65 14.55 -2.79
C LYS A 142 3.19 14.16 -2.55
N LEU A 143 2.77 13.97 -1.30
CA LEU A 143 1.35 13.75 -0.97
C LEU A 143 0.46 14.89 -1.46
N ARG A 144 0.98 16.13 -1.52
CA ARG A 144 0.23 17.29 -2.00
C ARG A 144 0.09 17.36 -3.52
N VAL A 145 0.93 16.65 -4.28
CA VAL A 145 0.81 16.58 -5.74
C VAL A 145 -0.52 15.92 -6.14
N SER A 146 -1.05 15.00 -5.33
CA SER A 146 -2.36 14.38 -5.56
C SER A 146 -3.52 15.20 -5.00
N ALA A 147 -3.29 16.33 -4.33
CA ALA A 147 -4.35 17.15 -3.75
C ALA A 147 -5.46 17.56 -4.76
N PRO A 148 -5.15 17.97 -6.01
CA PRO A 148 -6.18 18.30 -7.00
C PRO A 148 -7.04 17.11 -7.43
N HIS A 149 -6.58 15.89 -7.15
CA HIS A 149 -7.23 14.63 -7.52
C HIS A 149 -7.75 13.85 -6.32
N THR A 150 -7.72 14.45 -5.12
CA THR A 150 -8.20 13.83 -3.88
C THR A 150 -9.71 14.02 -3.77
N LEU A 151 -10.44 12.93 -3.62
CA LEU A 151 -11.88 12.90 -3.46
C LEU A 151 -12.31 13.14 -2.00
N ALA A 152 -13.61 13.11 -1.71
CA ALA A 152 -14.07 13.03 -0.34
C ALA A 152 -13.69 11.68 0.30
N GLU A 153 -13.51 11.64 1.62
CA GLU A 153 -13.09 10.43 2.35
C GLU A 153 -13.93 9.19 2.00
N GLY A 154 -15.25 9.34 1.93
CA GLY A 154 -16.16 8.25 1.57
C GLY A 154 -15.95 7.76 0.13
N GLU A 155 -15.66 8.67 -0.80
CA GLU A 155 -15.40 8.36 -2.20
C GLU A 155 -14.06 7.64 -2.38
N GLU A 156 -13.01 8.09 -1.68
CA GLU A 156 -11.71 7.40 -1.64
C GLU A 156 -11.84 5.96 -1.14
N LYS A 157 -12.58 5.77 -0.04
CA LYS A 157 -12.90 4.43 0.50
C LYS A 157 -13.61 3.56 -0.52
N ILE A 158 -14.65 4.09 -1.18
CA ILE A 158 -15.42 3.35 -2.19
C ILE A 158 -14.54 2.98 -3.37
N MET A 159 -13.75 3.92 -3.89
CA MET A 159 -12.84 3.67 -5.02
C MET A 159 -11.79 2.62 -4.68
N ALA A 160 -11.17 2.70 -3.51
CA ALA A 160 -10.18 1.73 -3.05
C ALA A 160 -10.76 0.32 -2.92
N MET A 161 -11.93 0.17 -2.26
CA MET A 161 -12.59 -1.12 -2.11
C MET A 161 -13.08 -1.69 -3.44
N LYS A 162 -13.62 -0.84 -4.33
CA LYS A 162 -14.06 -1.23 -5.67
C LYS A 162 -12.87 -1.71 -6.52
N SER A 163 -11.70 -1.11 -6.37
CA SER A 163 -10.51 -1.45 -7.16
C SER A 163 -10.11 -2.92 -7.02
N LEU A 164 -10.25 -3.49 -5.80
CA LEU A 164 -9.94 -4.89 -5.49
C LEU A 164 -10.70 -5.90 -6.36
N THR A 165 -11.92 -5.57 -6.77
CA THR A 165 -12.78 -6.43 -7.62
C THR A 165 -12.96 -5.89 -9.04
N SER A 166 -12.23 -4.84 -9.41
CA SER A 166 -12.30 -4.22 -10.74
C SER A 166 -10.92 -4.09 -11.37
N ALA A 167 -10.33 -2.90 -11.39
CA ALA A 167 -9.07 -2.62 -12.09
C ALA A 167 -7.93 -3.56 -11.65
N GLN A 168 -7.73 -3.75 -10.34
CA GLN A 168 -6.68 -4.64 -9.83
C GLN A 168 -6.97 -6.12 -10.15
N ALA A 169 -8.23 -6.55 -10.02
CA ALA A 169 -8.64 -7.89 -10.38
C ALA A 169 -8.44 -8.16 -11.88
N PHE A 170 -8.74 -7.18 -12.73
CA PHE A 170 -8.54 -7.27 -14.17
C PHE A 170 -7.06 -7.33 -14.54
N SER A 171 -6.22 -6.47 -13.96
CA SER A 171 -4.76 -6.54 -14.18
C SER A 171 -4.21 -7.93 -13.84
N ARG A 172 -4.60 -8.49 -12.69
CA ARG A 172 -4.20 -9.85 -12.31
C ARG A 172 -4.68 -10.90 -13.32
N LEU A 173 -5.97 -10.88 -13.69
CA LEU A 173 -6.53 -11.81 -14.68
C LEU A 173 -5.77 -11.74 -16.01
N PHE A 174 -5.44 -10.52 -16.46
CA PHE A 174 -4.66 -10.30 -17.66
C PHE A 174 -3.25 -10.92 -17.54
N ASP A 175 -2.55 -10.64 -16.43
CA ASP A 175 -1.21 -11.17 -16.15
C ASP A 175 -1.20 -12.72 -16.08
N GLU A 176 -2.22 -13.31 -15.45
CA GLU A 176 -2.42 -14.77 -15.39
C GLU A 176 -2.66 -15.35 -16.80
N THR A 177 -3.54 -14.72 -17.59
CA THR A 177 -3.98 -15.24 -18.90
C THR A 177 -2.86 -15.19 -19.94
N ILE A 178 -2.16 -14.05 -20.05
CA ILE A 178 -1.10 -13.86 -21.04
C ILE A 178 0.10 -14.77 -20.74
N ASN A 179 0.44 -14.97 -19.47
CA ASN A 179 1.54 -15.88 -19.10
C ASN A 179 1.21 -17.36 -19.31
N GLN A 180 -0.07 -17.76 -19.26
CA GLN A 180 -0.48 -19.10 -19.64
C GLN A 180 -0.39 -19.36 -21.15
N HIS A 181 -0.62 -18.34 -21.99
CA HIS A 181 -0.72 -18.47 -23.45
C HIS A 181 0.47 -17.84 -24.22
N GLY A 182 1.56 -17.50 -23.54
CA GLY A 182 2.75 -16.91 -24.16
C GLY A 182 3.41 -17.83 -25.20
N PRO A 183 4.09 -17.26 -26.23
CA PRO A 183 4.71 -18.04 -27.30
C PRO A 183 5.74 -19.04 -26.74
N GLY A 184 5.44 -20.33 -26.88
CA GLY A 184 6.32 -21.44 -26.46
C GLY A 184 5.75 -22.39 -25.40
N ARG A 185 4.53 -22.16 -24.89
CA ARG A 185 3.84 -23.11 -24.00
C ARG A 185 2.70 -23.81 -24.75
N SER A 186 2.79 -25.14 -24.86
CA SER A 186 1.70 -25.97 -25.38
C SER A 186 0.56 -26.01 -24.36
N PRO A 187 -0.71 -26.02 -24.79
CA PRO A 187 -1.84 -26.17 -23.89
C PRO A 187 -1.73 -27.50 -23.11
N PRO A 188 -2.24 -27.57 -21.87
CA PRO A 188 -2.29 -28.82 -21.13
C PRO A 188 -3.09 -29.84 -21.96
N VAL A 189 -2.48 -31.00 -22.20
CA VAL A 189 -3.14 -32.13 -22.85
C VAL A 189 -4.23 -32.63 -21.90
N ALA A 190 -5.46 -32.71 -22.42
CA ALA A 190 -6.65 -33.17 -21.71
C ALA A 190 -6.54 -34.62 -21.23
#